data_AF-A0A927MT97-F1
#
_entry.id   AF-A0A927MT97-F1
#
_cell.length_a   1.000
_cell.length_b   1.000
_cell.length_c   1.000
_cell.angle_alpha   90.00
_cell.angle_beta   90.00
_cell.angle_gamma   90.00
#
_symmetry.space_group_name_H-M   'P 1'
#
loop_
_entity.id
_entity.type
_entity.pdbx_description
1 polymer ?
#
loop_
_entity_poly.entity_id
_entity_poly.type
_entity_poly.pdbx_seq_one_letter_code
_entity_poly.pdbx_strand_id
1 'polypeptide(L)'
;MTSVVNMLPKGFLKFWASKAVAEYAVENLGELVGISMRDKSAAVDLLKRAPDRDTARAAEVGTEVHDVFEGMARGEAPRRLHPDIKVYADHFQSFLAEFEPEFVFMEETVWSEKHSYAGSFDVLGRIGGELVIGDWKTTRSGVHEEVALQLSAYRHADYIIRPDGSKVPMPDIEGGFVLHVRPEGWGLFPIRCDEAVFKYFLSLREVFDWDREIKGGVIGNPINTNPSSGATSGPRTRAPRKAATK
;
A
#
# COMPACT_ATOMS: atom_id res chain seq x y z
N MET A 1 7.53 -4.32 1.81
CA MET A 1 6.27 -5.02 1.56
C MET A 1 5.40 -4.19 0.61
N THR A 2 4.91 -3.00 1.00
CA THR A 2 4.03 -2.18 0.14
C THR A 2 4.63 -1.88 -1.24
N SER A 3 5.93 -1.57 -1.28
CA SER A 3 6.64 -1.32 -2.53
C SER A 3 6.68 -2.53 -3.48
N VAL A 4 6.64 -3.75 -2.92
CA VAL A 4 6.57 -4.99 -3.71
C VAL A 4 5.16 -5.19 -4.24
N VAL A 5 4.13 -5.02 -3.41
CA VAL A 5 2.72 -5.13 -3.85
C VAL A 5 2.37 -4.07 -4.90
N ASN A 6 3.00 -2.90 -4.85
CA ASN A 6 2.87 -1.85 -5.86
C ASN A 6 3.42 -2.24 -7.25
N MET A 7 4.05 -3.40 -7.41
CA MET A 7 4.38 -3.95 -8.73
C MET A 7 3.16 -4.50 -9.48
N LEU A 8 2.01 -4.66 -8.81
CA LEU A 8 0.76 -5.01 -9.48
C LEU A 8 0.35 -3.95 -10.51
N PRO A 9 -0.23 -4.35 -11.65
CA PRO A 9 -0.73 -3.40 -12.64
C PRO A 9 -1.95 -2.64 -12.09
N LYS A 10 -1.80 -1.35 -11.82
CA LYS A 10 -2.88 -0.48 -11.31
C LYS A 10 -3.56 0.33 -12.43
N GLY A 11 -3.98 -0.34 -13.50
CA GLY A 11 -4.55 0.29 -14.70
C GLY A 11 -5.80 1.15 -14.42
N PHE A 12 -6.57 0.78 -13.39
CA PHE A 12 -7.76 1.52 -12.95
C PHE A 12 -7.44 2.94 -12.45
N LEU A 13 -6.22 3.19 -11.92
CA LEU A 13 -5.81 4.50 -11.41
C LEU A 13 -5.84 5.57 -12.50
N LYS A 14 -5.62 5.18 -13.77
CA LYS A 14 -5.74 6.11 -14.89
C LYS A 14 -7.16 6.69 -15.02
N PHE A 15 -8.16 5.83 -14.91
CA PHE A 15 -9.57 6.24 -15.02
C PHE A 15 -10.01 7.03 -13.80
N TRP A 16 -9.63 6.58 -12.60
CA TRP A 16 -9.89 7.30 -11.36
C TRP A 16 -9.25 8.70 -11.35
N ALA A 17 -7.97 8.82 -11.71
CA ALA A 17 -7.29 10.12 -11.75
C ALA A 17 -7.94 11.06 -12.77
N SER A 18 -8.31 10.53 -13.95
CA SER A 18 -9.02 11.32 -14.97
C SER A 18 -10.36 11.84 -14.46
N LYS A 19 -11.10 10.99 -13.73
CA LYS A 19 -12.37 11.36 -13.10
C LYS A 19 -12.17 12.43 -12.02
N ALA A 20 -11.22 12.24 -11.11
CA ALA A 20 -10.95 13.19 -10.02
C ALA A 20 -10.54 14.58 -10.56
N VAL A 21 -9.78 14.63 -11.66
CA VAL A 21 -9.47 15.89 -12.36
C VAL A 21 -10.74 16.54 -12.92
N ALA A 22 -11.62 15.77 -13.57
CA ALA A 22 -12.85 16.28 -14.15
C ALA A 22 -13.82 16.80 -13.08
N GLU A 23 -14.00 16.06 -11.99
CA GLU A 23 -14.84 16.45 -10.84
C GLU A 23 -14.33 17.75 -10.21
N TYR A 24 -13.03 17.83 -9.90
CA TYR A 24 -12.45 19.05 -9.34
C TYR A 24 -12.64 20.27 -10.27
N ALA A 25 -12.50 20.08 -11.59
CA ALA A 25 -12.71 21.16 -12.56
C ALA A 25 -14.16 21.64 -12.59
N VAL A 26 -15.14 20.73 -12.54
CA VAL A 26 -16.56 21.06 -12.55
C VAL A 26 -16.97 21.76 -11.25
N GLU A 27 -16.49 21.27 -10.11
CA GLU A 27 -16.82 21.82 -8.79
C GLU A 27 -16.18 23.20 -8.53
N ASN A 28 -15.02 23.48 -9.15
CA ASN A 28 -14.24 24.71 -8.90
C ASN A 28 -14.14 25.60 -10.15
N LEU A 29 -15.15 25.55 -11.03
CA LEU A 29 -15.11 26.19 -12.35
C LEU A 29 -14.81 27.69 -12.30
N GLY A 30 -15.40 28.42 -11.35
CA GLY A 30 -15.19 29.87 -11.21
C GLY A 30 -13.75 30.24 -10.87
N GLU A 31 -13.15 29.54 -9.91
CA GLU A 31 -11.74 29.70 -9.55
C GLU A 31 -10.83 29.32 -10.72
N LEU A 32 -11.13 28.20 -11.37
CA LEU A 32 -10.35 27.68 -12.49
C LEU A 32 -10.31 28.67 -13.67
N VAL A 33 -11.43 29.32 -13.99
CA VAL A 33 -11.47 30.37 -15.04
C VAL A 33 -10.57 31.54 -14.65
N GLY A 34 -10.65 31.99 -13.40
CA GLY A 34 -9.83 33.09 -12.90
C GLY A 34 -8.33 32.79 -12.98
N ILE A 35 -7.91 31.59 -12.58
CA ILE A 35 -6.51 31.15 -12.69
C ILE A 35 -6.11 31.04 -14.16
N SER A 36 -6.94 30.40 -14.99
CA SER A 36 -6.63 30.16 -16.41
C SER A 36 -6.45 31.44 -17.22
N MET A 37 -7.15 32.53 -16.87
CA MET A 37 -6.98 33.83 -17.51
C MET A 37 -5.66 34.52 -17.14
N ARG A 38 -5.13 34.26 -15.93
CA ARG A 38 -3.88 34.85 -15.43
C ARG A 38 -2.66 34.00 -15.80
N ASP A 39 -2.77 32.69 -15.60
CA ASP A 39 -1.71 31.71 -15.80
C ASP A 39 -2.31 30.32 -16.13
N LYS A 40 -2.21 29.94 -17.40
CA LYS A 40 -2.67 28.64 -17.89
C LYS A 40 -1.84 27.48 -17.33
N SER A 41 -0.55 27.68 -17.07
CA SER A 41 0.30 26.63 -16.49
C SER A 41 -0.11 26.33 -15.06
N ALA A 42 -0.36 27.38 -14.26
CA ALA A 42 -0.84 27.23 -12.90
C ALA A 42 -2.20 26.49 -12.85
N ALA A 43 -3.11 26.78 -13.78
CA ALA A 43 -4.39 26.06 -13.88
C ALA A 43 -4.19 24.56 -14.19
N VAL A 44 -3.30 24.24 -15.13
CA VAL A 44 -2.98 22.84 -15.48
C VAL A 44 -2.33 22.12 -14.29
N ASP A 45 -1.40 22.77 -13.58
CA ASP A 45 -0.73 22.18 -12.43
C ASP A 45 -1.70 21.96 -11.25
N LEU A 46 -2.63 22.89 -11.01
CA LEU A 46 -3.69 22.73 -10.03
C LEU A 46 -4.56 21.50 -10.32
N LEU A 47 -5.00 21.34 -11.58
CA LEU A 47 -5.82 20.23 -12.01
C LEU A 47 -5.07 18.90 -11.92
N LYS A 48 -3.84 18.83 -12.46
CA LYS A 48 -3.03 17.60 -12.45
C LYS A 48 -2.78 17.04 -11.05
N ARG A 49 -2.76 17.89 -10.02
CA ARG A 49 -2.57 17.50 -8.61
C ARG A 49 -3.86 17.22 -7.86
N ALA A 50 -5.04 17.32 -8.49
CA ALA A 50 -6.32 17.04 -7.82
C ALA A 50 -6.41 15.61 -7.26
N PRO A 51 -6.01 14.55 -7.99
CA PRO A 51 -6.04 13.18 -7.46
C PRO A 51 -5.11 13.01 -6.24
N ASP A 52 -3.93 13.64 -6.27
CA ASP A 52 -2.96 13.59 -5.17
C ASP A 52 -3.53 14.24 -3.90
N ARG A 53 -4.24 15.37 -4.04
CA ARG A 53 -4.88 16.05 -2.91
C ARG A 53 -6.01 15.24 -2.29
N ASP A 54 -6.86 14.60 -3.11
CA ASP A 54 -7.93 13.75 -2.58
C ASP A 54 -7.35 12.53 -1.83
N THR A 55 -6.30 11.93 -2.39
CA THR A 55 -5.58 10.82 -1.74
C THR A 55 -4.94 11.27 -0.42
N ALA A 56 -4.27 12.42 -0.40
CA ALA A 56 -3.62 12.95 0.80
C ALA A 56 -4.63 13.21 1.93
N ARG A 57 -5.77 13.82 1.61
CA ARG A 57 -6.85 14.04 2.58
C ARG A 57 -7.42 12.73 3.12
N ALA A 58 -7.61 11.73 2.25
CA ALA A 58 -8.09 10.43 2.68
C ALA A 58 -7.06 9.71 3.57
N ALA A 59 -5.77 9.86 3.27
CA ALA A 59 -4.69 9.28 4.07
C ALA A 59 -4.60 9.92 5.47
N GLU A 60 -4.73 11.24 5.58
CA GLU A 60 -4.73 11.95 6.87
C GLU A 60 -5.85 11.45 7.80
N VAL A 61 -7.08 11.35 7.28
CA VAL A 61 -8.21 10.77 8.03
C VAL A 61 -7.93 9.32 8.41
N GLY A 62 -7.34 8.54 7.50
CA GLY A 62 -6.97 7.15 7.76
C GLY A 62 -5.99 7.02 8.94
N THR A 63 -4.95 7.85 8.98
CA THR A 63 -3.97 7.90 10.08
C THR A 63 -4.65 8.26 11.41
N GLU A 64 -5.47 9.32 11.44
CA GLU A 64 -6.15 9.72 12.67
C GLU A 64 -7.08 8.61 13.20
N VAL A 65 -7.78 7.90 12.31
CA VAL A 65 -8.65 6.78 12.70
C VAL A 65 -7.83 5.58 13.21
N HIS A 66 -6.69 5.26 12.59
CA HIS A 66 -5.82 4.17 13.06
C HIS A 66 -5.27 4.46 14.46
N ASP A 67 -4.78 5.68 14.72
CA ASP A 67 -4.31 6.09 16.05
C ASP A 67 -5.40 5.90 17.13
N VAL A 68 -6.65 6.22 16.79
CA VAL A 68 -7.81 6.02 17.69
C VAL A 68 -8.06 4.55 17.94
N PHE A 69 -8.09 3.72 16.89
CA PHE A 69 -8.29 2.29 17.02
C PHE A 69 -7.18 1.63 17.85
N GLU A 70 -5.92 2.09 17.71
CA GLU A 70 -4.78 1.60 18.46
C GLU A 70 -4.95 1.86 19.95
N GLY A 71 -5.29 3.10 20.32
CA GLY A 71 -5.57 3.46 21.71
C GLY A 71 -6.71 2.61 22.27
N MET A 72 -7.81 2.46 21.52
CA MET A 72 -8.96 1.65 21.94
C MET A 72 -8.61 0.18 22.13
N ALA A 73 -7.80 -0.40 21.23
CA ALA A 73 -7.34 -1.78 21.33
C ALA A 73 -6.38 -2.00 22.53
N ARG A 74 -5.68 -0.96 22.98
CA ARG A 74 -4.91 -0.96 24.24
C ARG A 74 -5.78 -0.73 25.49
N GLY A 75 -7.10 -0.59 25.33
CA GLY A 75 -8.04 -0.31 26.42
C GLY A 75 -8.08 1.16 26.85
N GLU A 76 -7.51 2.07 26.06
CA GLU A 76 -7.56 3.50 26.33
C GLU A 76 -8.94 4.06 25.94
N ALA A 77 -9.50 4.90 26.80
CA ALA A 77 -10.72 5.61 26.46
C ALA A 77 -10.41 6.69 25.40
N PRO A 78 -11.18 6.76 24.29
CA PRO A 78 -10.98 7.80 23.29
C PRO A 78 -11.12 9.19 23.94
N ARG A 79 -10.22 10.10 23.57
CA ARG A 79 -10.35 11.53 23.93
C ARG A 79 -11.57 12.13 23.23
N ARG A 80 -11.83 13.42 23.45
CA ARG A 80 -12.87 14.13 22.69
C ARG A 80 -12.53 14.12 21.19
N LEU A 81 -13.23 13.27 20.43
CA LEU A 81 -13.06 13.12 18.99
C LEU A 81 -13.91 14.12 18.21
N HIS A 82 -13.45 14.50 17.02
CA HIS A 82 -14.29 15.18 16.04
C HIS A 82 -15.47 14.27 15.63
N PRO A 83 -16.67 14.79 15.36
CA PRO A 83 -17.82 13.97 14.95
C PRO A 83 -17.52 13.01 13.79
N ASP A 84 -16.73 13.45 12.82
CA ASP A 84 -16.35 12.65 11.65
C ASP A 84 -15.46 11.45 12.01
N ILE A 85 -14.69 11.52 13.10
CA ILE A 85 -13.84 10.42 13.59
C ILE A 85 -14.61 9.54 14.58
N LYS A 86 -15.50 10.15 15.37
CA LYS A 86 -16.32 9.45 16.36
C LYS A 86 -17.11 8.29 15.75
N VAL A 87 -17.66 8.47 14.54
CA VAL A 87 -18.41 7.39 13.86
C VAL A 87 -17.55 6.14 13.63
N TYR A 88 -16.27 6.30 13.30
CA TYR A 88 -15.35 5.17 13.13
C TYR A 88 -15.06 4.50 14.48
N ALA A 89 -14.84 5.30 15.52
CA ALA A 89 -14.61 4.78 16.88
C ALA A 89 -15.81 3.98 17.40
N ASP A 90 -17.04 4.44 17.14
CA ASP A 90 -18.28 3.74 17.54
C ASP A 90 -18.40 2.36 16.84
N HIS A 91 -18.05 2.30 15.55
CA HIS A 91 -18.02 1.05 14.80
C HIS A 91 -16.90 0.11 15.28
N PHE A 92 -15.72 0.64 15.59
CA PHE A 92 -14.64 -0.14 16.17
C PHE A 92 -14.99 -0.68 17.56
N GLN A 93 -15.67 0.12 18.39
CA GLN A 93 -16.21 -0.34 19.67
C GLN A 93 -17.20 -1.48 19.49
N SER A 94 -18.03 -1.43 18.44
CA SER A 94 -18.95 -2.52 18.11
C SER A 94 -18.20 -3.80 17.74
N PHE A 95 -17.11 -3.70 16.96
CA PHE A 95 -16.22 -4.83 16.69
C PHE A 95 -15.61 -5.43 17.96
N LEU A 96 -15.09 -4.59 18.86
CA LEU A 96 -14.52 -5.04 20.13
C LEU A 96 -15.57 -5.76 20.99
N ALA A 97 -16.80 -5.24 21.04
CA ALA A 97 -17.89 -5.83 21.81
C ALA A 97 -18.44 -7.13 21.21
N GLU A 98 -18.41 -7.27 19.88
CA GLU A 98 -18.93 -8.45 19.19
C GLU A 98 -17.93 -9.62 19.20
N PHE A 99 -16.64 -9.34 18.99
CA PHE A 99 -15.63 -10.37 18.79
C PHE A 99 -14.70 -10.59 19.98
N GLU A 100 -14.70 -9.69 20.96
CA GLU A 100 -13.84 -9.72 22.15
C GLU A 100 -12.39 -10.15 21.84
N PRO A 101 -11.70 -9.48 20.88
CA PRO A 101 -10.40 -9.93 20.40
C PRO A 101 -9.31 -9.82 21.48
N GLU A 102 -8.39 -10.78 21.49
CA GLU A 102 -7.15 -10.69 22.26
C GLU A 102 -6.02 -10.18 21.37
N PHE A 103 -5.57 -8.94 21.57
CA PHE A 103 -4.46 -8.38 20.79
C PHE A 103 -3.11 -8.84 21.33
N VAL A 104 -2.31 -9.50 20.47
CA VAL A 104 -1.00 -10.07 20.84
C VAL A 104 0.14 -9.14 20.42
N PHE A 105 0.09 -8.64 19.18
CA PHE A 105 1.02 -7.64 18.66
C PHE A 105 0.25 -6.57 17.90
N MET A 106 0.73 -5.33 17.97
CA MET A 106 0.13 -4.18 17.29
C MET A 106 1.22 -3.20 16.85
N GLU A 107 1.09 -2.64 15.65
CA GLU A 107 2.05 -1.69 15.06
C GLU A 107 3.51 -2.21 15.05
N GLU A 108 3.68 -3.49 14.73
CA GLU A 108 4.99 -4.11 14.71
C GLU A 108 5.51 -4.29 13.29
N THR A 109 6.84 -4.44 13.17
CA THR A 109 7.50 -4.68 11.89
C THR A 109 7.82 -6.14 11.72
N VAL A 110 7.62 -6.70 10.53
CA VAL A 110 8.11 -8.01 10.14
C VAL A 110 9.36 -7.91 9.30
N TRP A 111 10.22 -8.93 9.40
CA TRP A 111 11.39 -9.13 8.56
C TRP A 111 11.42 -10.55 8.01
N SER A 112 11.46 -10.69 6.69
CA SER A 112 11.89 -11.93 6.06
C SER A 112 13.36 -11.83 5.67
N GLU A 113 14.18 -12.59 6.38
CA GLU A 113 15.58 -12.80 6.04
C GLU A 113 15.70 -13.65 4.77
N LYS A 114 14.86 -14.69 4.65
CA LYS A 114 14.87 -15.61 3.52
C LYS A 114 14.58 -14.93 2.17
N HIS A 115 13.64 -13.98 2.16
CA HIS A 115 13.15 -13.34 0.95
C HIS A 115 13.49 -11.84 0.87
N SER A 116 14.26 -11.33 1.84
CA SER A 116 14.76 -9.96 1.88
C SER A 116 13.64 -8.92 1.71
N TYR A 117 12.64 -8.96 2.58
CA TYR A 117 11.60 -7.93 2.65
C TYR A 117 11.25 -7.59 4.10
N ALA A 118 10.79 -6.36 4.31
CA ALA A 118 10.21 -5.89 5.56
C ALA A 118 8.81 -5.30 5.32
N GLY A 119 7.99 -5.21 6.37
CA GLY A 119 6.71 -4.50 6.36
C GLY A 119 6.18 -4.28 7.76
N SER A 120 5.22 -3.39 7.94
CA SER A 120 4.59 -3.12 9.24
C SER A 120 3.14 -3.52 9.17
N PHE A 121 2.63 -4.20 10.20
CA PHE A 121 1.24 -4.64 10.27
C PHE A 121 0.52 -3.97 11.43
N ASP A 122 -0.78 -3.71 11.24
CA ASP A 122 -1.59 -3.03 12.24
C ASP A 122 -1.79 -3.92 13.48
N VAL A 123 -2.17 -5.19 13.27
CA VAL A 123 -2.51 -6.09 14.38
C VAL A 123 -2.24 -7.57 14.10
N LEU A 124 -1.89 -8.30 15.15
CA LEU A 124 -1.93 -9.76 15.21
C LEU A 124 -2.62 -10.11 16.53
N GLY A 125 -3.71 -10.86 16.46
CA GLY A 125 -4.54 -11.13 17.63
C GLY A 125 -5.36 -12.41 17.49
N ARG A 126 -6.00 -12.83 18.58
CA ARG A 126 -6.94 -13.95 18.58
C ARG A 126 -8.35 -13.45 18.37
N ILE A 127 -9.02 -13.99 17.35
CA ILE A 127 -10.42 -13.75 17.05
C ILE A 127 -11.09 -15.11 16.87
N GLY A 128 -12.14 -15.39 17.66
CA GLY A 128 -12.80 -16.70 17.61
C GLY A 128 -11.88 -17.88 17.99
N GLY A 129 -10.82 -17.63 18.76
CA GLY A 129 -9.83 -18.63 19.17
C GLY A 129 -8.67 -18.86 18.19
N GLU A 130 -8.74 -18.33 16.97
CA GLU A 130 -7.69 -18.43 15.95
C GLU A 130 -6.74 -17.23 16.01
N LEU A 131 -5.43 -17.47 15.89
CA LEU A 131 -4.42 -16.43 15.81
C LEU A 131 -4.34 -15.90 14.37
N VAL A 132 -4.78 -14.66 14.16
CA VAL A 132 -4.92 -14.08 12.84
C VAL A 132 -4.19 -12.75 12.73
N ILE A 133 -3.61 -12.50 11.56
CA ILE A 133 -2.98 -11.21 11.24
C ILE A 133 -3.96 -10.28 10.53
N GLY A 134 -4.06 -9.05 10.99
CA GLY A 134 -5.10 -8.12 10.62
C GLY A 134 -4.57 -6.80 10.07
N ASP A 135 -5.45 -6.14 9.35
CA ASP A 135 -5.25 -4.81 8.79
C ASP A 135 -6.56 -4.03 8.92
N TRP A 136 -6.43 -2.79 9.39
CA TRP A 136 -7.55 -1.89 9.57
C TRP A 136 -7.68 -1.04 8.31
N LYS A 137 -8.90 -0.90 7.80
CA LYS A 137 -9.13 -0.14 6.57
C LYS A 137 -10.28 0.83 6.75
N THR A 138 -10.06 2.05 6.28
CA THR A 138 -11.06 3.14 6.25
C THR A 138 -11.35 3.62 4.83
N THR A 139 -10.83 2.93 3.83
CA THR A 139 -10.90 3.36 2.43
C THR A 139 -12.33 3.33 1.89
N ARG A 140 -12.69 4.31 1.04
CA ARG A 140 -14.03 4.41 0.44
C ARG A 140 -14.32 3.30 -0.59
N SER A 141 -13.27 2.76 -1.20
CA SER A 141 -13.37 1.87 -2.37
C SER A 141 -13.60 0.39 -2.03
N GLY A 142 -13.63 0.01 -0.75
CA GLY A 142 -13.76 -1.39 -0.36
C GLY A 142 -12.45 -2.02 0.09
N VAL A 143 -12.53 -3.29 0.50
CA VAL A 143 -11.36 -4.14 0.73
C VAL A 143 -10.85 -4.62 -0.63
N HIS A 144 -9.61 -4.27 -0.97
CA HIS A 144 -8.97 -4.69 -2.22
C HIS A 144 -8.27 -6.05 -2.04
N GLU A 145 -8.27 -6.87 -3.08
CA GLU A 145 -7.68 -8.20 -3.06
C GLU A 145 -6.16 -8.16 -2.84
N GLU A 146 -5.51 -7.03 -3.14
CA GLU A 146 -4.07 -6.84 -2.89
C GLU A 146 -3.71 -6.93 -1.39
N VAL A 147 -4.67 -6.73 -0.48
CA VAL A 147 -4.46 -6.92 0.96
C VAL A 147 -4.10 -8.38 1.28
N ALA A 148 -4.62 -9.36 0.53
CA ALA A 148 -4.26 -10.76 0.70
C ALA A 148 -2.75 -11.00 0.50
N LEU A 149 -2.13 -10.27 -0.44
CA LEU A 149 -0.69 -10.35 -0.68
C LEU A 149 0.11 -9.72 0.45
N GLN A 150 -0.38 -8.62 1.03
CA GLN A 150 0.25 -7.96 2.17
C GLN A 150 0.24 -8.86 3.41
N LEU A 151 -0.95 -9.35 3.78
CA LEU A 151 -1.12 -10.24 4.94
C LEU A 151 -0.38 -11.57 4.76
N SER A 152 -0.35 -12.10 3.53
CA SER A 152 0.43 -13.31 3.23
C SER A 152 1.94 -13.08 3.38
N ALA A 153 2.45 -11.92 2.96
CA ALA A 153 3.83 -11.55 3.19
C ALA A 153 4.15 -11.41 4.68
N TYR A 154 3.24 -10.86 5.48
CA TYR A 154 3.45 -10.80 6.92
C TYR A 154 3.47 -12.19 7.56
N ARG A 155 2.45 -13.02 7.28
CA ARG A 155 2.34 -14.38 7.81
C ARG A 155 3.58 -15.25 7.53
N HIS A 156 4.21 -15.08 6.37
CA HIS A 156 5.36 -15.89 5.96
C HIS A 156 6.72 -15.20 6.20
N ALA A 157 6.75 -14.09 6.95
CA ALA A 157 8.00 -13.50 7.38
C ALA A 157 8.68 -14.36 8.45
N ASP A 158 10.00 -14.23 8.59
CA ASP A 158 10.78 -15.04 9.54
C ASP A 158 10.64 -14.50 10.97
N TYR A 159 10.59 -13.18 11.12
CA TYR A 159 10.61 -12.51 12.42
C TYR A 159 9.64 -11.34 12.51
N ILE A 160 9.14 -11.10 13.72
CA ILE A 160 8.64 -9.81 14.19
C ILE A 160 9.81 -9.07 14.85
N ILE A 161 10.05 -7.83 14.45
CA ILE A 161 11.02 -6.91 15.00
C ILE A 161 10.30 -6.00 15.99
N ARG A 162 10.66 -6.12 17.27
CA ARG A 162 10.08 -5.34 18.38
C ARG A 162 10.67 -3.92 18.41
N PRO A 163 10.05 -2.97 19.13
CA PRO A 163 10.55 -1.60 19.21
C PRO A 163 11.94 -1.47 19.86
N ASP A 164 12.32 -2.44 20.69
CA ASP A 164 13.65 -2.53 21.30
C ASP A 164 14.71 -3.17 20.36
N GLY A 165 14.33 -3.51 19.14
CA GLY A 165 15.17 -4.15 18.13
C GLY A 165 15.31 -5.66 18.29
N SER A 166 14.67 -6.27 19.30
CA SER A 166 14.67 -7.72 19.45
C SER A 166 13.87 -8.42 18.34
N LYS A 167 14.30 -9.63 17.99
CA LYS A 167 13.64 -10.48 16.99
C LYS A 167 12.85 -11.57 17.71
N VAL A 168 11.55 -11.64 17.44
CA VAL A 168 10.67 -12.73 17.86
C VAL A 168 10.32 -13.54 16.62
N PRO A 169 10.40 -14.88 16.63
CA PRO A 169 9.93 -15.69 15.50
C PRO A 169 8.46 -15.38 15.18
N MET A 170 8.14 -15.31 13.88
CA MET A 170 6.73 -15.22 13.47
C MET A 170 5.98 -16.45 14.00
N PRO A 171 4.91 -16.30 14.80
CA PRO A 171 4.13 -17.43 15.28
C PRO A 171 3.45 -18.14 14.10
N ASP A 172 2.98 -19.37 14.34
CA ASP A 172 2.06 -20.02 13.40
C ASP A 172 0.70 -19.33 13.49
N ILE A 173 0.20 -18.86 12.34
CA ILE A 173 -1.00 -18.02 12.21
C ILE A 173 -1.94 -18.75 11.25
N GLU A 174 -3.22 -18.85 11.60
CA GLU A 174 -4.21 -19.60 10.83
C GLU A 174 -4.61 -18.88 9.53
N GLY A 175 -4.75 -17.56 9.59
CA GLY A 175 -5.28 -16.75 8.49
C GLY A 175 -5.04 -15.26 8.67
N GLY A 176 -5.76 -14.46 7.88
CA GLY A 176 -5.77 -13.02 8.06
C GLY A 176 -7.19 -12.47 8.12
N PHE A 177 -7.31 -11.21 8.51
CA PHE A 177 -8.58 -10.49 8.46
C PHE A 177 -8.38 -9.04 8.03
N VAL A 178 -9.44 -8.43 7.52
CA VAL A 178 -9.54 -6.99 7.37
C VAL A 178 -10.74 -6.50 8.14
N LEU A 179 -10.53 -5.53 9.02
CA LEU A 179 -11.62 -4.76 9.59
C LEU A 179 -11.83 -3.52 8.71
N HIS A 180 -12.90 -3.53 7.91
CA HIS A 180 -13.25 -2.40 7.07
C HIS A 180 -14.27 -1.53 7.79
N VAL A 181 -13.90 -0.29 8.14
CA VAL A 181 -14.74 0.65 8.86
C VAL A 181 -15.01 1.88 7.98
N ARG A 182 -16.27 2.24 7.81
CA ARG A 182 -16.71 3.45 7.10
C ARG A 182 -17.76 4.19 7.93
N PRO A 183 -18.06 5.46 7.61
CA PRO A 183 -19.13 6.18 8.29
C PRO A 183 -20.48 5.43 8.21
N GLU A 184 -20.74 4.76 7.09
CA GLU A 184 -22.01 4.05 6.86
C GLU A 184 -22.08 2.67 7.56
N GLY A 185 -20.97 2.14 8.06
CA GLY A 185 -20.94 0.83 8.72
C GLY A 185 -19.57 0.16 8.67
N TRP A 186 -19.48 -1.02 9.29
CA TRP A 186 -18.26 -1.82 9.35
C TRP A 186 -18.49 -3.28 8.96
N GLY A 187 -17.40 -3.98 8.66
CA GLY A 187 -17.42 -5.42 8.43
C GLY A 187 -16.06 -6.05 8.68
N LEU A 188 -16.07 -7.26 9.25
CA LEU A 188 -14.89 -8.09 9.43
C LEU A 188 -14.81 -9.12 8.29
N PHE A 189 -13.76 -9.04 7.49
CA PHE A 189 -13.58 -9.89 6.31
C PHE A 189 -12.44 -10.88 6.55
N PRO A 190 -12.69 -12.21 6.49
CA PRO A 190 -11.62 -13.19 6.52
C PRO A 190 -10.81 -13.09 5.22
N ILE A 191 -9.49 -13.10 5.34
CA ILE A 191 -8.57 -12.98 4.22
C ILE A 191 -7.72 -14.25 4.12
N ARG A 192 -7.77 -14.87 2.95
CA ARG A 192 -6.90 -15.99 2.59
C ARG A 192 -5.47 -15.48 2.39
N CYS A 193 -4.53 -15.98 3.19
CA CYS A 193 -3.12 -15.56 3.16
C CYS A 193 -2.13 -16.74 3.14
N ASP A 194 -2.54 -17.88 2.57
CA ASP A 194 -1.78 -19.14 2.53
C ASP A 194 -0.53 -19.11 1.62
N GLU A 195 0.21 -20.23 1.58
CA GLU A 195 1.42 -20.37 0.77
C GLU A 195 1.18 -20.16 -0.74
N ALA A 196 -0.02 -20.46 -1.24
CA ALA A 196 -0.36 -20.24 -2.63
C ALA A 196 -0.46 -18.74 -2.94
N VAL A 197 -1.06 -17.95 -2.04
CA VAL A 197 -1.05 -16.49 -2.13
C VAL A 197 0.37 -15.94 -1.98
N PHE A 198 1.16 -16.49 -1.06
CA PHE A 198 2.54 -16.05 -0.84
C PHE A 198 3.42 -16.20 -2.08
N LYS A 199 3.24 -17.27 -2.86
CA LYS A 199 3.96 -17.48 -4.13
C LYS A 199 3.74 -16.33 -5.12
N TYR A 200 2.54 -15.76 -5.20
CA TYR A 200 2.29 -14.58 -6.03
C TYR A 200 3.00 -13.34 -5.50
N PHE A 201 3.05 -13.15 -4.17
CA PHE A 201 3.84 -12.07 -3.58
C PHE A 201 5.34 -12.22 -3.92
N LEU A 202 5.89 -13.44 -3.88
CA LEU A 202 7.28 -13.69 -4.28
C LEU A 202 7.53 -13.41 -5.76
N SER A 203 6.58 -13.70 -6.66
CA SER A 203 6.70 -13.26 -8.06
C SER A 203 6.77 -11.73 -8.18
N LEU A 204 6.00 -10.99 -7.38
CA LEU A 204 6.12 -9.53 -7.34
C LEU A 204 7.46 -9.07 -6.74
N ARG A 205 8.03 -9.83 -5.79
CA ARG A 205 9.36 -9.56 -5.22
C ARG A 205 10.44 -9.64 -6.30
N GLU A 206 10.36 -10.62 -7.21
CA GLU A 206 11.26 -10.72 -8.37
C GLU A 206 11.08 -9.55 -9.35
N VAL A 207 9.84 -9.15 -9.63
CA VAL A 207 9.55 -7.96 -10.45
C VAL A 207 10.11 -6.70 -9.81
N PHE A 208 10.04 -6.59 -8.48
CA PHE A 208 10.62 -5.46 -7.75
C PHE A 208 12.15 -5.42 -7.89
N ASP A 209 12.84 -6.57 -7.81
CA ASP A 209 14.30 -6.63 -8.04
C ASP A 209 14.65 -6.23 -9.46
N TRP A 210 13.87 -6.70 -10.44
CA TRP A 210 14.01 -6.24 -11.82
C TRP A 210 13.88 -4.71 -11.91
N ASP A 211 12.82 -4.15 -11.31
CA ASP A 211 12.55 -2.72 -11.39
C ASP A 211 13.63 -1.88 -10.68
N ARG A 212 14.20 -2.36 -9.57
CA ARG A 212 15.18 -1.60 -8.78
C ARG A 212 16.62 -1.78 -9.21
N GLU A 213 17.00 -2.98 -9.61
CA GLU A 213 18.41 -3.33 -9.76
C GLU A 213 18.78 -3.67 -11.21
N ILE A 214 17.90 -4.36 -11.95
CA ILE A 214 18.25 -4.96 -13.24
C ILE A 214 17.91 -4.05 -14.42
N LYS A 215 16.73 -3.38 -14.40
CA LYS A 215 16.16 -2.68 -15.57
C LYS A 215 17.11 -1.66 -16.21
N GLY A 216 17.93 -0.99 -15.41
CA GLY A 216 18.86 0.04 -15.90
C GLY A 216 20.04 -0.52 -16.70
N GLY A 217 20.39 -1.79 -16.51
CA GLY A 217 21.56 -2.44 -17.09
C GLY A 217 21.29 -3.26 -18.35
N VAL A 218 20.03 -3.48 -18.73
CA VAL A 218 19.69 -4.46 -19.79
C VAL A 218 19.86 -3.93 -21.20
N ILE A 219 19.86 -2.61 -21.38
CA ILE A 219 20.10 -1.98 -22.68
C ILE A 219 21.60 -1.76 -22.83
N GLY A 220 22.18 -2.29 -23.91
CA GLY A 220 23.59 -2.10 -24.25
C GLY A 220 23.83 -0.87 -25.13
N ASN A 221 25.09 -0.62 -25.47
CA ASN A 221 25.44 0.45 -26.41
C ASN A 221 25.03 0.12 -27.86
N PRO A 222 24.72 1.14 -28.68
CA PRO A 222 24.54 0.97 -30.12
C PRO A 222 25.77 0.31 -30.77
N ILE A 223 25.55 -0.67 -31.66
CA ILE A 223 26.61 -1.43 -32.35
C ILE A 223 26.78 -1.05 -33.83
N ASN A 224 26.11 0.00 -34.29
CA ASN A 224 26.23 0.53 -35.64
C ASN A 224 27.33 1.59 -35.73
N THR A 225 27.92 1.74 -36.92
CA THR A 225 29.13 2.54 -37.15
C THR A 225 28.93 4.04 -36.93
N ASN A 226 27.73 4.56 -37.22
CA ASN A 226 27.36 5.97 -37.04
C ASN A 226 25.99 6.05 -36.33
N PRO A 227 25.94 5.93 -35.00
CA PRO A 227 24.69 6.13 -34.26
C PRO A 227 24.25 7.60 -34.37
N SER A 228 22.95 7.81 -34.62
CA SER A 228 22.35 9.14 -34.61
C SER A 228 22.50 9.78 -33.23
N SER A 229 22.68 11.10 -33.19
CA SER A 229 22.70 11.88 -31.95
C SER A 229 21.39 11.65 -31.18
N GLY A 230 21.46 10.93 -30.05
CA GLY A 230 20.29 10.52 -29.27
C GLY A 230 20.16 9.00 -29.06
N ALA A 231 21.00 8.18 -29.71
CA ALA A 231 21.06 6.76 -29.41
C ALA A 231 21.60 6.54 -27.99
N THR A 232 20.73 6.08 -27.09
CA THR A 232 21.02 5.92 -25.66
C THR A 232 22.16 4.94 -25.43
N SER A 233 23.20 5.39 -24.71
CA SER A 233 24.25 4.52 -24.16
C SER A 233 23.78 3.91 -22.84
N GLY A 234 23.61 2.60 -22.78
CA GLY A 234 23.43 1.92 -21.50
C GLY A 234 24.76 1.62 -20.80
N PRO A 235 24.74 1.13 -19.55
CA PRO A 235 25.93 0.67 -18.85
C PRO A 235 26.70 -0.34 -19.71
N ARG A 236 28.03 -0.44 -19.54
CA ARG A 236 28.92 -1.33 -20.32
C ARG A 236 28.56 -2.81 -20.11
N THR A 237 27.49 -3.28 -20.72
CA THR A 237 27.21 -4.70 -20.91
C THR A 237 28.02 -5.21 -22.09
N ARG A 238 28.56 -6.43 -21.93
CA ARG A 238 29.44 -7.07 -22.90
C ARG A 238 28.64 -7.36 -24.17
N ALA A 239 28.79 -6.52 -25.20
CA ALA A 239 28.08 -6.70 -26.46
C ALA A 239 28.45 -8.04 -27.13
N PRO A 240 27.49 -8.75 -27.75
CA PRO A 240 27.82 -9.82 -28.68
C PRO A 240 28.61 -9.22 -29.85
N ARG A 241 29.83 -9.71 -30.08
CA ARG A 241 30.66 -9.28 -31.22
C ARG A 241 29.91 -9.59 -32.52
N LYS A 242 29.83 -8.62 -33.42
CA LYS A 242 29.50 -8.88 -34.84
C LYS A 242 30.43 -9.98 -35.34
N ALA A 243 29.87 -11.05 -35.91
CA ALA A 243 30.66 -12.01 -36.66
C ALA A 243 31.40 -11.27 -37.78
N ALA A 244 32.71 -11.44 -37.84
CA ALA A 244 33.52 -10.88 -38.91
C ALA A 244 33.08 -11.51 -40.24
N THR A 245 32.53 -10.70 -41.14
CA THR A 245 32.33 -11.09 -42.52
C THR A 245 33.71 -11.20 -43.17
N LYS A 246 34.00 -12.38 -43.76
CA LYS A 246 35.26 -12.71 -44.43
C LYS A 246 35.56 -11.77 -45.60
#